data_AF-A0A2R6G7H6-F1
#
_entry.id   AF-A0A2R6G7H6-F1
#
_cell.length_a   1.000
_cell.length_b   1.000
_cell.length_c   1.000
_cell.angle_alpha   90.00
_cell.angle_beta   90.00
_cell.angle_gamma   90.00
#
_symmetry.space_group_name_H-M   'P 1'
#
loop_
_entity.id
_entity.type
_entity.pdbx_description
1 polymer ?
#
loop_
_entity_poly.entity_id
_entity_poly.type
_entity_poly.pdbx_seq_one_letter_code
_entity_poly.pdbx_strand_id
1 'polypeptide(L)'
;MPLEHPLVGLSRRRTLLGIGYVVGTVVLVAISAWPYEGGIFNPHTGVGGIDALRALVIVLAAASLTVALAYAAWNGGPALALAIPIAPVLAGGAVAGRLVLEVDLVLAMCAGAAAAALATYATGVRRTGRWRPRPYPGLADGLTIATPAAVVAIVGLVRVSPVVGPHARDALVGAGVLAATAVAALLVQWGVWLRSAVADR
;
A
#
# COMPACT_ATOMS: atom_id res chain seq x y z
N MET A 1 -16.51 9.80 15.06
CA MET A 1 -16.53 8.94 13.86
C MET A 1 -16.17 7.52 14.27
N PRO A 2 -16.92 6.48 13.89
CA PRO A 2 -16.63 5.12 14.31
C PRO A 2 -15.39 4.62 13.57
N LEU A 3 -14.26 4.53 14.28
CA LEU A 3 -12.98 4.01 13.81
C LEU A 3 -12.94 2.47 13.77
N GLU A 4 -14.07 1.82 14.05
CA GLU A 4 -14.27 0.38 14.07
C GLU A 4 -14.98 -0.06 12.78
N HIS A 5 -14.38 0.27 11.64
CA HIS A 5 -14.85 -0.22 10.36
C HIS A 5 -13.93 -1.36 9.88
N PRO A 6 -14.47 -2.50 9.41
CA PRO A 6 -13.68 -3.64 8.93
C PRO A 6 -12.69 -3.27 7.82
N LEU A 7 -12.91 -2.14 7.16
CA LEU A 7 -12.02 -1.60 6.12
C LEU A 7 -10.74 -0.95 6.66
N VAL A 8 -10.76 -0.40 7.87
CA VAL A 8 -9.65 0.37 8.43
C VAL A 8 -8.84 -0.46 9.44
N GLY A 9 -9.52 -1.36 10.16
CA GLY A 9 -8.86 -2.32 11.05
C GLY A 9 -9.79 -2.84 12.14
N LEU A 10 -9.38 -3.94 12.78
CA LEU A 10 -10.18 -4.60 13.82
C LEU A 10 -10.07 -3.93 15.19
N SER A 11 -8.95 -3.25 15.48
CA SER A 11 -8.72 -2.57 16.76
C SER A 11 -8.57 -1.08 16.56
N ARG A 12 -9.39 -0.27 17.25
CA ARG A 12 -9.32 1.20 17.21
C ARG A 12 -7.94 1.75 17.52
N ARG A 13 -7.24 1.21 18.54
CA ARG A 13 -5.90 1.67 18.93
C ARG A 13 -4.87 1.42 17.83
N ARG A 14 -4.90 0.23 17.22
CA ARG A 14 -3.98 -0.13 16.13
C ARG A 14 -4.30 0.65 14.85
N THR A 15 -5.58 0.90 14.59
CA THR A 15 -6.04 1.74 13.48
C THR A 15 -5.55 3.18 13.62
N LEU A 16 -5.64 3.75 14.83
CA LEU A 16 -5.09 5.08 15.11
C LEU A 16 -3.58 5.15 14.91
N LEU A 17 -2.83 4.10 15.29
CA LEU A 17 -1.38 4.03 15.02
C LEU A 17 -1.10 3.99 13.51
N GLY A 18 -1.87 3.21 12.74
CA GLY A 18 -1.73 3.16 11.29
C GLY A 18 -2.05 4.50 10.62
N ILE A 19 -3.12 5.17 11.06
CA ILE A 19 -3.48 6.52 10.57
C ILE A 19 -2.38 7.52 10.94
N GLY A 20 -1.90 7.49 12.19
CA GLY A 20 -0.83 8.36 12.66
C GLY A 20 0.47 8.15 11.86
N TYR A 21 0.81 6.90 11.53
CA TYR A 21 1.92 6.58 10.64
C TYR A 21 1.74 7.20 9.26
N VAL A 22 0.59 6.99 8.60
CA VAL A 22 0.30 7.55 7.26
C VAL A 22 0.33 9.07 7.27
N VAL A 23 -0.30 9.71 8.24
CA VAL A 23 -0.32 11.18 8.34
C VAL A 23 1.10 11.70 8.59
N GLY A 24 1.83 11.07 9.52
CA GLY A 24 3.20 11.45 9.83
C GLY A 24 4.14 11.32 8.63
N THR A 25 4.05 10.23 7.87
CA THR A 25 4.88 10.02 6.68
C THR A 25 4.54 10.99 5.56
N VAL A 26 3.26 11.26 5.31
CA VAL A 26 2.80 12.26 4.32
C VAL A 26 3.31 13.66 4.68
N VAL A 27 3.17 14.08 5.94
CA VAL A 27 3.66 15.38 6.41
C VAL A 27 5.17 15.48 6.28
N LEU A 28 5.90 14.42 6.68
CA LEU A 28 7.37 14.39 6.58
C LEU A 28 7.83 14.50 5.12
N VAL A 29 7.20 13.74 4.21
CA VAL A 29 7.48 13.83 2.76
C VAL A 29 7.23 15.25 2.27
N ALA A 30 6.07 15.83 2.57
CA ALA A 30 5.70 17.16 2.11
C ALA A 30 6.70 18.23 2.60
N ILE A 31 7.07 18.20 3.88
CA ILE A 31 8.06 19.12 4.47
C ILE A 31 9.44 18.95 3.81
N SER A 32 9.85 17.70 3.51
CA SER A 32 11.15 17.43 2.88
C SER A 32 11.23 17.88 1.41
N ALA A 33 10.10 17.89 0.70
CA ALA A 33 10.05 18.19 -0.73
C ALA A 33 9.79 19.68 -1.02
N TRP A 34 8.97 20.34 -0.19
CA TRP A 34 8.56 21.74 -0.36
C TRP A 34 9.71 22.75 -0.61
N PRO A 35 10.85 22.70 0.12
CA PRO A 35 11.86 23.74 0.02
C PRO A 35 12.61 23.77 -1.32
N TYR A 36 12.67 22.65 -2.04
CA TYR A 36 13.37 22.57 -3.34
C TYR A 36 12.43 22.85 -4.51
N GLU A 37 11.22 22.31 -4.47
CA GLU A 37 10.21 22.52 -5.52
C GLU A 37 9.69 23.96 -5.50
N GLY A 38 9.67 24.60 -4.32
CA GLY A 38 9.37 26.04 -4.18
C GLY A 38 10.54 26.98 -4.53
N GLY A 39 11.70 26.46 -4.96
CA GLY A 39 12.86 27.25 -5.35
C GLY A 39 13.58 27.97 -4.20
N ILE A 40 13.32 27.58 -2.94
CA ILE A 40 13.91 28.21 -1.74
C ILE A 40 15.36 27.77 -1.56
N PHE A 41 15.69 26.51 -1.89
CA PHE A 41 17.05 25.98 -1.85
C PHE A 41 17.47 25.43 -3.21
N ASN A 42 18.73 25.67 -3.57
CA ASN A 42 19.33 25.08 -4.76
C ASN A 42 19.73 23.63 -4.43
N PRO A 43 19.28 22.62 -5.20
CA PRO A 43 19.61 21.21 -4.95
C PRO A 43 21.11 20.89 -4.97
N HIS A 44 21.95 21.80 -5.47
CA HIS A 44 23.41 21.66 -5.50
C HIS A 44 24.13 22.31 -4.31
N THR A 45 23.45 23.15 -3.52
CA THR A 45 23.99 23.72 -2.28
C THR A 45 23.38 22.94 -1.11
N GLY A 46 23.97 21.80 -0.81
CA GLY A 46 23.52 20.89 0.24
C GLY A 46 23.47 21.61 1.60
N VAL A 47 22.26 21.77 2.13
CA VAL A 47 22.06 22.09 3.54
C VAL A 47 21.98 20.75 4.24
N GLY A 48 23.06 20.31 4.89
CA GLY A 48 23.20 18.91 5.36
C GLY A 48 22.05 18.36 6.22
N GLY A 49 21.28 19.23 6.89
CA GLY A 49 20.07 18.83 7.61
C GLY A 49 18.90 18.40 6.71
N ILE A 50 18.76 19.00 5.52
CA ILE A 50 17.70 18.68 4.57
C ILE A 50 18.04 17.41 3.78
N ASP A 51 19.33 17.18 3.48
CA ASP A 51 19.79 15.94 2.86
C ASP A 51 19.59 14.72 3.78
N ALA A 52 19.85 14.88 5.09
CA ALA A 52 19.55 13.86 6.09
C ALA A 52 18.03 13.58 6.21
N LEU A 53 17.19 14.62 6.13
CA LEU A 53 15.74 14.48 6.14
C LEU A 53 15.24 13.72 4.89
N ARG A 54 15.82 13.99 3.71
CA ARG A 54 15.50 13.25 2.48
C ARG A 54 15.93 11.79 2.55
N ALA A 55 17.14 11.51 3.05
CA ALA A 55 17.59 10.14 3.28
C ALA A 55 16.62 9.39 4.22
N LEU A 56 16.17 10.05 5.29
CA LEU A 56 15.18 9.49 6.20
C LEU A 56 13.84 9.21 5.50
N VAL A 57 13.36 10.14 4.66
CA VAL A 57 12.12 9.96 3.91
C VAL A 57 12.21 8.81 2.92
N ILE A 58 13.33 8.64 2.21
CA ILE A 58 13.56 7.51 1.31
C ILE A 58 13.55 6.19 2.08
N VAL A 59 14.27 6.12 3.21
CA VAL A 59 14.28 4.93 4.08
C VAL A 59 12.88 4.63 4.59
N LEU A 60 12.13 5.65 5.00
CA LEU A 60 10.76 5.49 5.51
C LEU A 60 9.78 5.05 4.41
N ALA A 61 9.93 5.57 3.18
CA ALA A 61 9.17 5.15 2.03
C ALA A 61 9.47 3.68 1.66
N ALA A 62 10.73 3.26 1.70
CA ALA A 62 11.09 1.85 1.51
C ALA A 62 10.53 0.96 2.65
N ALA A 63 10.63 1.42 3.90
CA ALA A 63 10.09 0.73 5.07
C ALA A 63 8.56 0.65 5.04
N SER A 64 7.87 1.60 4.39
CA SER A 64 6.41 1.60 4.29
C SER A 64 5.86 0.32 3.63
N LEU A 65 6.64 -0.29 2.72
CA LEU A 65 6.29 -1.56 2.08
C LEU A 65 6.17 -2.70 3.11
N THR A 66 7.14 -2.82 4.01
CA THR A 66 7.14 -3.85 5.05
C THR A 66 6.16 -3.51 6.17
N VAL A 67 6.03 -2.23 6.53
CA VAL A 67 5.02 -1.75 7.49
C VAL A 67 3.61 -2.04 7.01
N ALA A 68 3.32 -1.93 5.71
CA ALA A 68 2.02 -2.25 5.13
C ALA A 68 1.65 -3.71 5.35
N LEU A 69 2.58 -4.62 5.06
CA LEU A 69 2.39 -6.07 5.25
C LEU A 69 2.28 -6.43 6.74
N ALA A 70 3.11 -5.83 7.59
CA ALA A 70 3.04 -6.01 9.04
C ALA A 70 1.71 -5.51 9.61
N TYR A 71 1.24 -4.34 9.17
CA TYR A 71 -0.06 -3.80 9.54
C TYR A 71 -1.20 -4.70 9.08
N ALA A 72 -1.16 -5.16 7.83
CA ALA A 72 -2.13 -6.09 7.27
C ALA A 72 -2.24 -7.38 8.10
N ALA A 73 -1.09 -7.97 8.45
CA ALA A 73 -1.04 -9.16 9.30
C ALA A 73 -1.49 -8.90 10.74
N TRP A 74 -1.18 -7.73 11.30
CA TRP A 74 -1.41 -7.40 12.72
C TRP A 74 -2.80 -6.81 13.03
N ASN A 75 -3.34 -5.91 12.20
CA ASN A 75 -4.63 -5.27 12.46
C ASN A 75 -5.72 -5.62 11.45
N GLY A 76 -5.35 -6.14 10.28
CA GLY A 76 -6.25 -6.19 9.13
C GLY A 76 -6.52 -4.78 8.60
N GLY A 77 -7.65 -4.59 7.93
CA GLY A 77 -8.01 -3.27 7.36
C GLY A 77 -7.39 -3.06 5.98
N PRO A 78 -8.01 -3.61 4.92
CA PRO A 78 -7.48 -3.57 3.56
C PRO A 78 -7.28 -2.15 3.03
N ALA A 79 -8.11 -1.18 3.42
CA ALA A 79 -7.98 0.20 2.97
C ALA A 79 -6.74 0.88 3.54
N LEU A 80 -6.49 0.72 4.85
CA LEU A 80 -5.34 1.37 5.48
C LEU A 80 -4.03 0.66 5.12
N ALA A 81 -4.04 -0.68 5.01
CA ALA A 81 -2.91 -1.45 4.51
C ALA A 81 -2.50 -1.02 3.09
N LEU A 82 -3.48 -0.75 2.22
CA LEU A 82 -3.26 -0.20 0.88
C LEU A 82 -2.68 1.22 0.94
N ALA A 83 -3.19 2.07 1.83
CA ALA A 83 -2.78 3.47 1.91
C ALA A 83 -1.35 3.67 2.43
N ILE A 84 -0.87 2.80 3.34
CA ILE A 84 0.46 2.92 3.97
C ILE A 84 1.61 3.15 2.98
N PRO A 85 1.79 2.33 1.93
CA PRO A 85 2.88 2.52 0.98
C PRO A 85 2.56 3.56 -0.11
N ILE A 86 1.28 3.78 -0.42
CA ILE A 86 0.87 4.64 -1.54
C ILE A 86 0.86 6.13 -1.15
N ALA A 87 0.32 6.45 0.02
CA ALA A 87 0.09 7.83 0.44
C ALA A 87 1.37 8.70 0.48
N PRO A 88 2.52 8.21 0.98
CA PRO A 88 3.77 8.97 0.96
C PRO A 88 4.21 9.32 -0.47
N VAL A 89 4.12 8.37 -1.40
CA VAL A 89 4.54 8.55 -2.80
C VAL A 89 3.63 9.54 -3.53
N LEU A 90 2.31 9.42 -3.33
CA LEU A 90 1.36 10.38 -3.90
C LEU A 90 1.56 11.79 -3.34
N ALA A 91 1.86 11.93 -2.04
CA ALA A 91 2.16 13.22 -1.44
C ALA A 91 3.42 13.85 -2.05
N GLY A 92 4.49 13.07 -2.24
CA GLY A 92 5.71 13.52 -2.89
C GLY A 92 5.45 13.98 -4.33
N GLY A 93 4.76 13.17 -5.13
CA GLY A 93 4.41 13.52 -6.52
C GLY A 93 3.50 14.75 -6.61
N ALA A 94 2.56 14.92 -5.67
CA ALA A 94 1.71 16.10 -5.60
C ALA A 94 2.50 17.38 -5.29
N VAL A 95 3.44 17.33 -4.34
CA VAL A 95 4.31 18.47 -3.99
C VAL A 95 5.26 18.83 -5.14
N ALA A 96 5.78 17.84 -5.87
CA ALA A 96 6.61 18.05 -7.05
C ALA A 96 5.81 18.49 -8.29
N GLY A 97 4.47 18.62 -8.21
CA GLY A 97 3.61 18.94 -9.34
C GLY A 97 3.63 17.88 -10.46
N ARG A 98 4.09 16.65 -10.16
CA ARG A 98 4.26 15.55 -11.11
C ARG A 98 3.68 14.27 -10.53
N LEU A 99 2.39 14.05 -10.78
CA LEU A 99 1.74 12.75 -10.54
C LEU A 99 1.91 11.86 -11.77
N VAL A 100 3.16 11.44 -12.00
CA VAL A 100 3.50 10.51 -13.10
C VAL A 100 3.59 9.10 -12.52
N LEU A 101 3.17 8.12 -13.33
CA LEU A 101 3.29 6.71 -12.97
C LEU A 101 4.74 6.25 -13.12
N GLU A 102 5.52 6.42 -12.06
CA GLU A 102 6.92 6.02 -11.98
C GLU A 102 7.09 4.67 -11.28
N VAL A 103 8.32 4.13 -11.31
CA VAL A 103 8.67 2.84 -10.71
C VAL A 103 8.28 2.79 -9.23
N ASP A 104 8.52 3.87 -8.49
CA ASP A 104 8.24 3.94 -7.05
C ASP A 104 6.75 3.86 -6.75
N LEU A 105 5.92 4.55 -7.55
CA LEU A 105 4.47 4.47 -7.40
C LEU A 105 3.95 3.08 -7.80
N VAL A 106 4.48 2.47 -8.86
CA VAL A 106 4.13 1.09 -9.23
C VAL A 106 4.49 0.11 -8.12
N LEU A 107 5.69 0.20 -7.56
CA LEU A 107 6.15 -0.64 -6.47
C LEU A 107 5.25 -0.48 -5.23
N ALA A 108 4.93 0.76 -4.86
CA ALA A 108 4.01 1.08 -3.77
C ALA A 108 2.60 0.52 -4.01
N MET A 109 2.08 0.61 -5.23
CA MET A 109 0.78 0.04 -5.61
C MET A 109 0.79 -1.49 -5.53
N CYS A 110 1.84 -2.15 -6.01
CA CYS A 110 1.99 -3.60 -5.91
C CYS A 110 2.06 -4.06 -4.44
N ALA A 111 2.86 -3.39 -3.61
CA ALA A 111 2.96 -3.68 -2.19
C ALA A 111 1.65 -3.41 -1.45
N GLY A 112 0.99 -2.29 -1.74
CA GLY A 112 -0.30 -1.93 -1.17
C GLY A 112 -1.40 -2.92 -1.55
N ALA A 113 -1.45 -3.38 -2.80
CA ALA A 113 -2.39 -4.40 -3.25
C ALA A 113 -2.14 -5.75 -2.55
N ALA A 114 -0.88 -6.16 -2.41
CA ALA A 114 -0.51 -7.36 -1.66
C ALA A 114 -0.88 -7.25 -0.18
N ALA A 115 -0.62 -6.10 0.45
CA ALA A 115 -0.99 -5.82 1.83
C ALA A 115 -2.51 -5.79 2.02
N ALA A 116 -3.27 -5.23 1.09
CA ALA A 116 -4.73 -5.25 1.13
C ALA A 116 -5.29 -6.67 1.04
N ALA A 117 -4.77 -7.50 0.11
CA ALA A 117 -5.16 -8.90 -0.04
C ALA A 117 -4.77 -9.74 1.20
N LEU A 118 -3.62 -9.45 1.81
CA LEU A 118 -3.19 -10.08 3.06
C LEU A 118 -4.08 -9.65 4.22
N ALA A 119 -4.48 -8.38 4.29
CA ALA A 119 -5.33 -7.84 5.34
C ALA A 119 -6.72 -8.48 5.32
N THR A 120 -7.31 -8.69 4.14
CA THR A 120 -8.57 -9.45 4.02
C THR A 120 -8.41 -10.90 4.47
N TYR A 121 -7.32 -11.56 4.09
CA TYR A 121 -7.07 -12.93 4.52
C TYR A 121 -6.89 -13.02 6.04
N ALA A 122 -6.02 -12.18 6.61
CA ALA A 122 -5.75 -12.12 8.05
C ALA A 122 -7.01 -11.80 8.86
N THR A 123 -7.87 -10.91 8.36
CA THR A 123 -9.17 -10.60 8.97
C THR A 123 -10.08 -11.83 8.98
N GLY A 124 -10.13 -12.59 7.88
CA GLY A 124 -10.89 -13.83 7.80
C GLY A 124 -10.41 -14.91 8.77
N VAL A 125 -9.09 -15.11 8.88
CA VAL A 125 -8.51 -16.06 9.84
C VAL A 125 -8.89 -15.70 11.27
N ARG A 126 -8.86 -14.41 11.62
CA ARG A 126 -9.21 -13.92 12.96
C ARG A 126 -10.70 -14.05 13.28
N ARG A 127 -11.56 -13.73 12.32
CA ARG A 127 -13.02 -13.82 12.52
C ARG A 127 -13.53 -15.25 12.56
N THR A 128 -12.91 -16.16 11.80
CA THR A 128 -13.37 -17.54 11.69
C THR A 128 -12.58 -18.53 12.56
N GLY A 129 -11.44 -18.10 13.13
CA GLY A 129 -10.53 -18.94 13.92
C GLY A 129 -9.83 -20.03 13.10
N ARG A 130 -9.90 -19.97 11.76
CA ARG A 130 -9.38 -21.02 10.87
C ARG A 130 -8.44 -20.43 9.84
N TRP A 131 -7.32 -21.12 9.61
CA TRP A 131 -6.36 -20.77 8.57
C TRP A 131 -6.91 -21.01 7.16
N ARG A 132 -7.87 -21.92 6.99
CA ARG A 132 -8.49 -22.15 5.68
C ARG A 132 -9.41 -20.97 5.34
N PRO A 133 -9.28 -20.38 4.14
CA PRO A 133 -10.19 -19.34 3.65
C PRO A 133 -11.66 -19.75 3.81
N ARG A 134 -12.44 -18.92 4.50
CA ARG A 134 -13.88 -19.10 4.71
C ARG A 134 -14.63 -17.78 4.52
N PRO A 135 -15.92 -17.83 4.13
CA PRO A 135 -16.73 -16.63 4.06
C PRO A 135 -16.86 -16.01 5.46
N TYR A 136 -16.84 -14.68 5.53
CA TYR A 136 -17.04 -13.93 6.76
C TYR A 136 -17.67 -12.55 6.46
N PRO A 137 -18.37 -11.93 7.43
CA PRO A 137 -18.94 -10.59 7.24
C PRO A 137 -17.83 -9.56 6.95
N GLY A 138 -17.88 -8.88 5.80
CA GLY A 138 -16.86 -7.90 5.37
C GLY A 138 -15.82 -8.44 4.38
N LEU A 139 -15.91 -9.72 3.96
CA LEU A 139 -15.07 -10.26 2.88
C LEU A 139 -15.28 -9.49 1.56
N ALA A 140 -16.54 -9.18 1.22
CA ALA A 140 -16.88 -8.43 0.02
C ALA A 140 -16.25 -7.03 0.01
N ASP A 141 -16.34 -6.28 1.12
CA ASP A 141 -15.78 -4.93 1.23
C ASP A 141 -14.26 -4.91 1.04
N GLY A 142 -13.59 -5.96 1.52
CA GLY A 142 -12.16 -6.06 1.32
C GLY A 142 -11.77 -6.46 -0.10
N LEU A 143 -12.54 -7.35 -0.73
CA LEU A 143 -12.38 -7.70 -2.14
C LEU A 143 -12.61 -6.51 -3.07
N THR A 144 -13.60 -5.65 -2.77
CA THR A 144 -13.92 -4.46 -3.58
C THR A 144 -12.82 -3.41 -3.54
N ILE A 145 -11.99 -3.37 -2.49
CA ILE A 145 -10.82 -2.50 -2.41
C ILE A 145 -9.58 -3.15 -3.03
N ALA A 146 -9.28 -4.39 -2.65
CA ALA A 146 -8.04 -5.03 -3.03
C ALA A 146 -8.00 -5.42 -4.52
N THR A 147 -9.15 -5.76 -5.12
CA THR A 147 -9.23 -6.13 -6.55
C THR A 147 -8.87 -4.97 -7.49
N PRO A 148 -9.52 -3.79 -7.44
CA PRO A 148 -9.14 -2.67 -8.31
C PRO A 148 -7.71 -2.20 -8.03
N ALA A 149 -7.25 -2.21 -6.77
CA ALA A 149 -5.86 -1.90 -6.46
C ALA A 149 -4.87 -2.84 -7.15
N ALA A 150 -5.13 -4.15 -7.13
CA ALA A 150 -4.30 -5.13 -7.83
C ALA A 150 -4.33 -4.94 -9.35
N VAL A 151 -5.49 -4.61 -9.93
CA VAL A 151 -5.59 -4.31 -11.37
C VAL A 151 -4.75 -3.09 -11.74
N VAL A 152 -4.88 -1.98 -11.00
CA VAL A 152 -4.09 -0.77 -11.25
C VAL A 152 -2.59 -1.04 -11.08
N ALA A 153 -2.21 -1.82 -10.08
CA ALA A 153 -0.81 -2.21 -9.86
C ALA A 153 -0.24 -3.00 -11.04
N ILE A 154 -0.98 -4.00 -11.56
CA ILE A 154 -0.56 -4.80 -12.71
C ILE A 154 -0.48 -3.95 -13.98
N VAL A 155 -1.50 -3.15 -14.24
CA VAL A 155 -1.52 -2.25 -15.41
C VAL A 155 -0.33 -1.30 -15.34
N GLY A 156 -0.03 -0.74 -14.17
CA GLY A 156 1.12 0.13 -13.98
C GLY A 156 2.44 -0.59 -14.20
N LEU A 157 2.58 -1.81 -13.67
CA LEU A 157 3.76 -2.65 -13.89
C LEU A 157 4.01 -2.93 -15.37
N VAL A 158 2.96 -3.27 -16.12
CA VAL A 158 3.03 -3.51 -17.58
C VAL A 158 3.37 -2.24 -18.34
N ARG A 159 2.87 -1.08 -17.91
CA ARG A 159 3.14 0.21 -18.56
C ARG A 159 4.56 0.70 -18.33
N VAL A 160 5.11 0.48 -17.14
CA VAL A 160 6.43 0.99 -16.74
C VAL A 160 7.56 0.03 -17.11
N SER A 161 7.32 -1.28 -17.16
CA SER A 161 8.36 -2.27 -17.48
C SER A 161 9.13 -2.07 -18.80
N PRO A 162 8.54 -1.60 -19.93
CA PRO A 162 9.29 -1.42 -21.17
C PRO A 162 10.18 -0.17 -21.21
N VAL A 163 9.94 0.80 -20.32
CA VAL A 163 10.64 2.11 -20.34
C VAL A 163 11.69 2.25 -19.24
N VAL A 164 11.82 1.24 -18.38
CA VAL A 164 12.73 1.25 -17.23
C VAL A 164 14.15 0.88 -17.62
N GLY A 165 15.11 1.68 -17.14
CA GLY A 165 16.53 1.40 -17.28
C GLY A 165 17.02 0.22 -16.41
N PRO A 166 18.22 -0.33 -16.69
CA PRO A 166 18.71 -1.57 -16.05
C PRO A 166 18.75 -1.54 -14.51
N HIS A 167 18.99 -0.36 -13.94
CA HIS A 167 19.19 -0.15 -12.50
C HIS A 167 17.91 -0.35 -11.66
N ALA A 168 16.73 -0.29 -12.28
CA ALA A 168 15.44 -0.46 -11.62
C ALA A 168 14.77 -1.81 -11.93
N ARG A 169 15.48 -2.72 -12.61
CA ARG A 169 14.95 -4.02 -13.00
C ARG A 169 14.61 -4.91 -11.80
N ASP A 170 15.47 -4.91 -10.78
CA ASP A 170 15.27 -5.72 -9.57
C ASP A 170 14.02 -5.24 -8.78
N ALA A 171 13.79 -3.93 -8.74
CA ALA A 171 12.59 -3.36 -8.14
C ALA A 171 11.32 -3.81 -8.89
N LEU A 172 11.35 -3.85 -10.22
CA LEU A 172 10.24 -4.37 -11.02
C LEU A 172 9.98 -5.87 -10.81
N VAL A 173 11.03 -6.68 -10.62
CA VAL A 173 10.87 -8.10 -10.27
C VAL A 173 10.17 -8.23 -8.91
N GLY A 174 10.62 -7.46 -7.91
CA GLY A 174 9.97 -7.41 -6.59
C GLY A 174 8.50 -6.99 -6.68
N ALA A 175 8.22 -5.93 -7.44
CA ALA A 175 6.85 -5.48 -7.71
C ALA A 175 6.00 -6.57 -8.39
N GLY A 176 6.57 -7.29 -9.36
CA GLY A 176 5.93 -8.41 -10.03
C GLY A 176 5.58 -9.56 -9.08
N VAL A 177 6.47 -9.92 -8.15
CA VAL A 177 6.20 -10.93 -7.12
C VAL A 177 5.06 -10.48 -6.20
N LEU A 178 5.07 -9.22 -5.76
CA LEU A 178 4.00 -8.64 -4.93
C LEU A 178 2.65 -8.61 -5.67
N ALA A 179 2.65 -8.22 -6.94
CA ALA A 179 1.43 -8.25 -7.77
C ALA A 179 0.91 -9.68 -7.95
N ALA A 180 1.78 -10.64 -8.28
CA ALA A 180 1.40 -12.04 -8.46
C ALA A 180 0.83 -12.66 -7.18
N THR A 181 1.45 -12.39 -6.03
CA THR A 181 0.97 -12.84 -4.72
C THR A 181 -0.38 -12.22 -4.37
N ALA A 182 -0.59 -10.92 -4.65
CA ALA A 182 -1.87 -10.27 -4.47
C ALA A 182 -2.97 -10.93 -5.32
N VAL A 183 -2.71 -11.17 -6.61
CA VAL A 183 -3.64 -11.83 -7.53
C VAL A 183 -3.99 -13.23 -7.06
N ALA A 184 -2.98 -14.05 -6.70
CA ALA A 184 -3.21 -15.40 -6.22
C ALA A 184 -4.09 -15.41 -4.96
N ALA A 185 -3.81 -14.53 -4.00
CA ALA A 185 -4.61 -14.39 -2.78
C ALA A 185 -6.06 -13.96 -3.09
N LEU A 186 -6.25 -13.02 -4.03
CA LEU A 186 -7.57 -12.54 -4.44
C LEU A 186 -8.38 -13.63 -5.15
N LEU A 187 -7.78 -14.40 -6.05
CA LEU A 187 -8.44 -15.51 -6.75
C LEU A 187 -8.96 -16.55 -5.75
N VAL A 188 -8.16 -16.89 -4.74
CA VAL A 188 -8.58 -17.81 -3.66
C VAL A 188 -9.76 -17.23 -2.88
N GLN A 189 -9.71 -15.94 -2.52
CA GLN A 189 -10.77 -15.28 -1.75
C GLN A 189 -12.08 -15.11 -2.54
N TRP A 190 -12.01 -14.74 -3.81
CA TRP A 190 -13.16 -14.71 -4.72
C TRP A 190 -13.77 -16.11 -4.90
N GLY A 191 -12.94 -17.15 -5.05
CA GLY A 191 -13.40 -18.53 -5.13
C GLY A 191 -14.11 -19.01 -3.87
N VAL A 192 -13.78 -18.48 -2.69
CA VAL A 192 -14.53 -18.74 -1.45
C VAL A 192 -15.86 -17.99 -1.46
N TRP A 193 -15.85 -16.70 -1.81
CA TRP A 193 -17.04 -15.86 -1.83
C TRP A 193 -18.11 -16.37 -2.82
N LEU A 194 -17.69 -16.76 -4.03
CA LEU A 194 -18.58 -17.33 -5.05
C LEU A 194 -19.20 -18.65 -4.57
N ARG A 195 -18.42 -19.53 -3.94
CA ARG A 195 -18.94 -20.80 -3.41
C ARG A 195 -19.97 -20.59 -2.31
N SER A 196 -19.78 -19.59 -1.43
CA SER A 196 -20.79 -19.25 -0.43
C SER A 196 -22.05 -18.66 -1.06
N ALA A 197 -21.92 -17.77 -2.05
CA ALA A 197 -23.07 -17.13 -2.70
C ALA A 197 -23.95 -18.12 -3.47
N VAL A 198 -23.37 -19.23 -3.96
CA VAL A 198 -24.12 -20.31 -4.61
C VAL A 198 -24.78 -21.25 -3.60
N ALA A 199 -24.13 -21.51 -2.45
CA ALA A 199 -24.67 -22.40 -1.42
C ALA A 199 -25.86 -21.81 -0.66
N ASP A 200 -26.00 -20.49 -0.64
CA ASP A 200 -27.11 -19.76 0.00
C ASP A 200 -28.34 -19.59 -0.92
N ARG A 201 -28.36 -20.20 -2.11
CA ARG A 201 -29.50 -20.24 -3.04
C ARG A 201 -30.18 -21.61 -3.04
#